data_AF-A0A7S1H0Z7-F1
#
_entry.id   AF-A0A7S1H0Z7-F1
#
_cell.length_a   1.000
_cell.length_b   1.000
_cell.length_c   1.000
_cell.angle_alpha   90.00
_cell.angle_beta   90.00
_cell.angle_gamma   90.00
#
_symmetry.space_group_name_H-M   'P 1'
#
loop_
_entity.id
_entity.type
_entity.pdbx_description
1 polymer ?
#
loop_
_entity_poly.entity_id
_entity_poly.type
_entity_poly.pdbx_seq_one_letter_code
_entity_poly.pdbx_strand_id
1 'polypeptide(L)'
;FLLMLTILYFLIKICINQYEEELTIREFWLLKFPFLIHCGWISAALFVNLNVLLVKYSASAHLQYYAALFSLVFVFHIAVFILLLSRPQFVISSVLSWALFGIYSELKDPKDLIKNAFQHSTISSVQHGALYAMFVILAALLIRAVMEIVKNATSDKNNEGIPYVSLEDNGNEEGESLS
;
A
#
# COMPACT_ATOMS: atom_id res chain seq x y z
N PHE A 1 13.35 15.13 10.38
CA PHE A 1 12.07 15.31 9.65
C PHE A 1 12.30 15.51 8.15
N LEU A 2 13.03 16.54 7.71
CA LEU A 2 13.31 16.80 6.28
C LEU A 2 13.96 15.60 5.57
N LEU A 3 14.98 14.98 6.16
CA LEU A 3 15.63 13.79 5.59
C LEU A 3 14.64 12.65 5.32
N MET A 4 13.68 12.42 6.22
CA MET A 4 12.65 11.38 6.06
C MET A 4 11.71 11.68 4.90
N LEU A 5 11.33 12.96 4.71
CA LEU A 5 10.54 13.39 3.55
C LEU A 5 11.31 13.19 2.24
N THR A 6 12.61 13.51 2.24
CA THR A 6 13.48 13.29 1.07
C THR A 6 13.57 11.80 0.72
N ILE A 7 13.79 10.93 1.72
CA ILE A 7 13.82 9.47 1.50
C ILE A 7 12.47 8.97 0.98
N LEU A 8 11.36 9.43 1.58
CA LEU A 8 10.02 9.04 1.13
C LEU A 8 9.76 9.47 -0.32
N TYR A 9 10.17 10.68 -0.70
CA TYR A 9 10.03 11.16 -2.08
C TYR A 9 10.73 10.24 -3.08
N PHE A 10 11.99 9.88 -2.82
CA PHE A 10 12.73 8.97 -3.71
C PHE A 10 12.13 7.57 -3.72
N LEU A 11 11.65 7.05 -2.59
CA LEU A 11 10.97 5.76 -2.53
C LEU A 11 9.67 5.74 -3.33
N ILE A 12 8.86 6.79 -3.21
CA ILE A 12 7.63 6.92 -4.01
C ILE A 12 7.98 6.96 -5.50
N LYS A 13 9.01 7.71 -5.90
CA LYS A 13 9.48 7.74 -7.30
C LYS A 13 9.91 6.36 -7.79
N ILE A 14 10.66 5.60 -7.00
CA ILE A 14 11.05 4.22 -7.32
C ILE A 14 9.81 3.33 -7.45
N CYS A 15 8.87 3.40 -6.50
CA CYS A 15 7.65 2.58 -6.53
C CYS A 15 6.77 2.89 -7.75
N ILE A 16 6.66 4.17 -8.14
CA ILE A 16 5.92 4.59 -9.34
C ILE A 16 6.62 4.07 -10.59
N ASN A 17 7.95 4.20 -10.67
CA ASN A 17 8.69 3.71 -11.83
C ASN A 17 8.58 2.19 -12.00
N GLN A 18 8.54 1.45 -10.88
CA GLN A 18 8.36 0.00 -10.87
C GLN A 18 6.89 -0.44 -10.99
N TYR A 19 5.93 0.48 -11.02
CA TYR A 19 4.51 0.14 -10.99
C TYR A 19 4.07 -0.59 -12.27
N GLU A 20 4.59 -0.19 -13.43
CA GLU A 20 4.22 -0.77 -14.73
C GLU A 20 5.05 -1.99 -15.15
N GLU A 21 6.17 -2.23 -14.46
CA GLU A 21 7.10 -3.31 -14.79
C GLU A 21 6.55 -4.69 -14.41
N GLU A 22 6.50 -5.58 -15.38
CA GLU A 22 6.20 -7.01 -15.18
C GLU A 22 7.49 -7.73 -14.78
N LEU A 23 7.64 -7.97 -13.48
CA LEU A 23 8.81 -8.61 -12.91
C LEU A 23 8.58 -10.10 -12.71
N THR A 24 9.62 -10.90 -12.96
CA THR A 24 9.63 -12.29 -12.49
C THR A 24 9.53 -12.33 -10.97
N ILE A 25 9.12 -13.47 -10.41
CA ILE A 25 8.99 -13.61 -8.95
C ILE A 25 10.31 -13.33 -8.21
N ARG A 26 11.46 -13.68 -8.80
CA ARG A 26 12.78 -13.44 -8.20
C ARG A 26 13.11 -11.94 -8.20
N GLU A 27 12.87 -11.26 -9.32
CA GLU A 27 13.06 -9.81 -9.42
C GLU A 27 12.11 -9.05 -8.49
N PHE A 28 10.87 -9.52 -8.34
CA PHE A 28 9.94 -8.93 -7.38
C PHE A 28 10.51 -8.94 -5.96
N TRP A 29 10.95 -10.11 -5.48
CA TRP A 29 11.45 -10.25 -4.10
C TRP A 29 12.74 -9.47 -3.84
N LEU A 30 13.61 -9.35 -4.84
CA LEU A 30 14.90 -8.65 -4.70
C LEU A 30 14.81 -7.15 -4.96
N LEU A 31 14.05 -6.74 -5.98
CA LEU A 31 14.09 -5.37 -6.52
C LEU A 31 12.86 -4.54 -6.19
N LYS A 32 11.71 -5.13 -5.86
CA LYS A 32 10.46 -4.38 -5.62
C LYS A 32 9.97 -4.50 -4.19
N PHE A 33 9.94 -5.71 -3.65
CA PHE A 33 9.42 -5.99 -2.31
C PHE A 33 10.08 -5.15 -1.20
N PRO A 34 11.42 -5.01 -1.11
CA PRO A 34 12.05 -4.21 -0.05
C PRO A 34 11.65 -2.74 -0.12
N PHE A 35 11.57 -2.17 -1.33
CA PHE A 35 11.18 -0.77 -1.54
C PHE A 35 9.71 -0.54 -1.18
N LEU A 36 8.81 -1.48 -1.51
CA LEU A 36 7.41 -1.41 -1.10
C LEU A 36 7.25 -1.46 0.42
N ILE A 37 7.98 -2.36 1.10
CA ILE A 37 7.99 -2.44 2.57
C ILE A 37 8.46 -1.11 3.18
N HIS A 38 9.59 -0.59 2.72
CA HIS A 38 10.13 0.68 3.22
C HIS A 38 9.21 1.87 2.91
N CYS A 39 8.57 1.90 1.75
CA CYS A 39 7.60 2.92 1.38
C CYS A 39 6.41 2.92 2.34
N GLY A 40 5.84 1.74 2.64
CA GLY A 40 4.76 1.60 3.61
C GLY A 40 5.18 2.03 5.02
N TRP A 41 6.34 1.56 5.49
CA TRP A 41 6.83 1.90 6.83
C TRP A 41 7.10 3.39 6.97
N ILE A 42 7.86 3.99 6.05
CA ILE A 42 8.19 5.41 6.12
C ILE A 42 6.95 6.29 5.97
N SER A 43 5.96 5.87 5.19
CA SER A 43 4.66 6.55 5.12
C SER A 43 3.95 6.57 6.48
N ALA A 44 3.87 5.43 7.18
CA ALA A 44 3.30 5.40 8.53
C ALA A 44 4.13 6.23 9.53
N ALA A 45 5.45 6.11 9.48
CA ALA A 45 6.37 6.85 10.34
C ALA A 45 6.27 8.37 10.11
N LEU A 46 5.98 8.83 8.89
CA LEU A 46 5.74 10.24 8.59
C LEU A 46 4.59 10.79 9.44
N PHE A 47 3.44 10.13 9.41
CA PHE A 47 2.26 10.57 10.16
C PHE A 47 2.48 10.49 11.67
N VAL A 48 3.14 9.44 12.18
CA VAL A 48 3.50 9.37 13.61
C VAL A 48 4.43 10.53 14.00
N ASN A 49 5.46 10.81 13.20
CA ASN A 49 6.40 11.90 13.48
C ASN A 49 5.76 13.29 13.38
N LEU A 50 4.77 13.49 12.51
CA LEU A 50 3.98 14.72 12.46
C LEU A 50 3.25 14.96 13.79
N ASN A 51 2.64 13.92 14.38
CA ASN A 51 2.00 14.01 15.69
C ASN A 51 3.03 14.28 16.81
N VAL A 52 4.18 13.59 16.78
CA VAL A 52 5.28 13.85 17.73
C VAL A 52 5.78 15.30 17.65
N LEU A 53 5.80 15.89 16.45
CA LEU A 53 6.20 17.29 16.27
C LEU A 53 5.23 18.25 16.96
N LEU A 54 3.92 17.97 16.93
CA LEU A 54 2.93 18.78 17.66
C LEU A 54 3.12 18.69 19.17
N VAL A 55 3.42 17.49 19.69
CA VAL A 55 3.78 17.30 21.11
C VAL A 55 5.03 18.11 21.46
N LYS A 56 6.06 18.06 20.61
CA LYS A 56 7.34 18.78 20.82
C LYS A 56 7.15 20.29 20.92
N TYR A 57 6.24 20.87 20.14
CA TYR A 57 5.93 22.30 20.19
C TYR A 57 4.82 22.65 21.19
N SER A 58 4.47 21.74 22.10
CA SER A 58 3.45 21.94 23.12
C SER A 58 2.11 22.43 22.55
N ALA A 59 1.73 21.91 21.37
CA ALA A 59 0.45 22.21 20.75
C ALA A 59 -0.71 21.86 21.72
N SER A 60 -1.83 22.57 21.61
CA SER A 60 -3.00 22.28 22.44
C SER A 60 -3.49 20.83 22.27
N ALA A 61 -4.06 20.25 23.32
CA ALA A 61 -4.60 18.89 23.28
C ALA A 61 -5.64 18.71 22.16
N HIS A 62 -6.47 19.72 21.91
CA HIS A 62 -7.41 19.71 20.78
C HIS A 62 -6.71 19.57 19.43
N LEU A 63 -5.63 20.33 19.18
CA LEU A 63 -4.90 20.26 17.93
C LEU A 63 -4.21 18.90 17.74
N GLN A 64 -3.60 18.37 18.80
CA GLN A 64 -2.99 17.05 18.78
C GLN A 64 -4.02 15.94 18.49
N TYR A 65 -5.21 16.03 19.08
CA TYR A 65 -6.29 15.07 18.85
C TYR A 65 -6.76 15.08 17.39
N TYR A 66 -7.07 16.26 16.84
CA TYR A 66 -7.51 16.36 15.43
C TYR A 66 -6.40 15.91 14.48
N ALA A 67 -5.14 16.25 14.74
CA ALA A 67 -4.03 15.79 13.94
C ALA A 67 -3.88 14.27 13.96
N ALA A 68 -4.10 13.62 15.11
CA ALA A 68 -4.08 12.17 15.22
C ALA A 68 -5.21 11.53 14.40
N LEU A 69 -6.43 12.09 14.47
CA LEU A 69 -7.56 11.64 13.65
C LEU A 69 -7.28 11.80 12.15
N PHE A 70 -6.81 12.98 11.72
CA PHE A 70 -6.46 13.20 10.31
C PHE A 70 -5.38 12.23 9.86
N SER A 71 -4.34 12.04 10.66
CA SER A 71 -3.28 11.07 10.37
C SER A 71 -3.82 9.66 10.16
N LEU A 72 -4.72 9.22 11.03
CA LEU A 72 -5.36 7.92 10.94
C LEU A 72 -6.18 7.76 9.64
N VAL A 73 -6.99 8.78 9.33
CA VAL A 73 -7.80 8.84 8.13
C VAL A 73 -6.92 8.82 6.88
N PHE A 74 -5.84 9.59 6.83
CA PHE A 74 -4.94 9.62 5.69
C PHE A 74 -4.22 8.28 5.48
N VAL A 75 -3.70 7.65 6.55
CA VAL A 75 -3.10 6.32 6.46
C VAL A 75 -4.09 5.30 5.93
N PHE A 76 -5.33 5.32 6.44
CA PHE A 76 -6.41 4.46 5.93
C PHE A 76 -6.71 4.71 4.45
N HIS A 77 -6.87 5.98 4.04
CA HIS A 77 -7.14 6.34 2.66
C HIS A 77 -6.03 5.90 1.72
N ILE A 78 -4.76 6.10 2.08
CA ILE A 78 -3.62 5.65 1.28
C ILE A 78 -3.64 4.13 1.13
N ALA A 79 -3.86 3.40 2.22
CA ALA A 79 -3.89 1.93 2.20
C ALA A 79 -4.99 1.38 1.30
N VAL A 80 -6.19 1.96 1.34
CA VAL A 80 -7.32 1.55 0.47
C VAL A 80 -7.09 2.01 -0.96
N PHE A 81 -6.69 3.26 -1.19
CA PHE A 81 -6.46 3.81 -2.53
C PHE A 81 -5.47 2.96 -3.34
N ILE A 82 -4.38 2.52 -2.72
CA ILE A 82 -3.36 1.68 -3.36
C ILE A 82 -3.90 0.29 -3.75
N LEU A 83 -4.91 -0.24 -3.05
CA LEU A 83 -5.60 -1.49 -3.41
C LEU A 83 -6.59 -1.29 -4.57
N LEU A 84 -7.10 -0.09 -4.75
CA LEU A 84 -8.06 0.25 -5.81
C LEU A 84 -7.39 0.55 -7.15
N LEU A 85 -6.06 0.66 -7.19
CA LEU A 85 -5.31 0.79 -8.43
C LEU A 85 -5.50 -0.44 -9.35
N SER A 86 -5.29 -0.23 -10.65
CA SER A 86 -5.39 -1.29 -11.67
C SER A 86 -4.50 -2.49 -11.33
N ARG A 87 -3.30 -2.22 -10.81
CA ARG A 87 -2.35 -3.21 -10.30
C ARG A 87 -2.19 -3.02 -8.78
N PRO A 88 -2.98 -3.72 -7.94
CA PRO A 88 -3.03 -3.48 -6.50
C PRO A 88 -1.68 -3.76 -5.83
N GLN A 89 -1.18 -2.84 -4.99
CA GLN A 89 0.07 -3.06 -4.24
C GLN A 89 -0.24 -3.60 -2.83
N PHE A 90 -0.44 -4.91 -2.75
CA PHE A 90 -0.79 -5.59 -1.50
C PHE A 90 0.21 -5.38 -0.36
N VAL A 91 1.50 -5.25 -0.68
CA VAL A 91 2.59 -5.10 0.30
C VAL A 91 2.45 -3.80 1.10
N ILE A 92 2.26 -2.67 0.43
CA ILE A 92 2.16 -1.36 1.11
C ILE A 92 0.93 -1.36 2.03
N SER A 93 -0.23 -1.80 1.53
CA SER A 93 -1.46 -1.84 2.32
C SER A 93 -1.35 -2.80 3.51
N SER A 94 -0.62 -3.91 3.38
CA SER A 94 -0.31 -4.83 4.50
C SER A 94 0.52 -4.15 5.58
N VAL A 95 1.58 -3.42 5.18
CA VAL A 95 2.44 -2.70 6.13
C VAL A 95 1.67 -1.57 6.83
N LEU A 96 0.83 -0.83 6.12
CA LEU A 96 0.00 0.21 6.72
C LEU A 96 -1.05 -0.37 7.68
N SER A 97 -1.64 -1.52 7.35
CA SER A 97 -2.53 -2.26 8.27
C SER A 97 -1.79 -2.69 9.54
N TRP A 98 -0.58 -3.24 9.40
CA TRP A 98 0.28 -3.57 10.55
C TRP A 98 0.66 -2.34 11.39
N ALA A 99 0.93 -1.20 10.76
CA ALA A 99 1.20 0.04 11.48
C ALA A 99 -0.01 0.52 12.30
N LEU A 100 -1.23 0.39 11.76
CA LEU A 100 -2.47 0.69 12.49
C LEU A 100 -2.66 -0.25 13.69
N PHE A 101 -2.32 -1.52 13.54
CA PHE A 101 -2.26 -2.44 14.68
C PHE A 101 -1.26 -1.99 15.76
N GLY A 102 -0.09 -1.51 15.34
CA GLY A 102 0.90 -0.92 16.25
C GLY A 102 0.34 0.26 17.06
N ILE A 103 -0.40 1.17 16.41
CA ILE A 103 -1.09 2.29 17.09
C ILE A 103 -2.11 1.75 18.11
N TYR A 104 -2.94 0.79 17.72
CA TYR A 104 -3.89 0.15 18.64
C TYR A 104 -3.19 -0.46 19.87
N SER A 105 -2.08 -1.15 19.66
CA SER A 105 -1.30 -1.80 20.72
C SER A 105 -0.68 -0.78 21.68
N GLU A 106 -0.11 0.31 21.15
CA GLU A 106 0.50 1.37 21.98
C GLU A 106 -0.56 2.13 22.80
N LEU A 107 -1.76 2.33 22.25
CA LEU A 107 -2.86 3.01 22.96
C LEU A 107 -3.59 2.11 23.97
N LYS A 108 -3.32 0.80 23.97
CA LYS A 108 -3.87 -0.12 24.98
C LYS A 108 -3.24 0.09 26.36
N ASP A 109 -1.95 0.40 26.41
CA ASP A 109 -1.27 0.88 27.61
C ASP A 109 -0.52 2.18 27.29
N PRO A 110 -1.24 3.31 27.26
CA PRO A 110 -0.66 4.57 26.82
C PRO A 110 0.35 5.08 27.85
N LYS A 111 1.43 5.70 27.36
CA LYS A 111 2.44 6.36 28.19
C LYS A 111 1.81 7.48 29.05
N ASP A 112 2.43 7.78 30.18
CA ASP A 112 1.92 8.78 31.14
C ASP A 112 1.68 10.16 30.52
N LEU A 113 2.53 10.56 29.57
CA LEU A 113 2.34 11.82 28.82
C LEU A 113 0.99 11.87 28.10
N ILE A 114 0.52 10.75 27.54
CA ILE A 114 -0.77 10.65 26.84
C ILE A 114 -1.91 10.55 27.87
N LYS A 115 -1.73 9.75 28.93
CA LYS A 115 -2.72 9.61 30.03
C LYS A 115 -3.02 10.96 30.70
N ASN A 116 -2.02 11.81 30.86
CA ASN A 116 -2.16 13.12 31.48
C ASN A 116 -2.71 14.18 30.51
N ALA A 117 -2.45 14.05 29.21
CA ALA A 117 -2.87 15.03 28.20
C ALA A 117 -4.30 14.81 27.69
N PHE A 118 -4.80 13.58 27.72
CA PHE A 118 -6.09 13.21 27.10
C PHE A 118 -6.98 12.41 28.04
N GLN A 119 -8.30 12.62 27.91
CA GLN A 119 -9.27 11.80 28.60
C GLN A 119 -9.25 10.37 28.06
N HIS A 120 -9.57 9.40 28.91
CA HIS A 120 -9.63 7.99 28.54
C HIS A 120 -10.56 7.75 27.33
N SER A 121 -11.69 8.45 27.25
CA SER A 121 -12.64 8.36 26.13
C SER A 121 -12.03 8.76 24.79
N THR A 122 -11.17 9.78 24.78
CA THR A 122 -10.45 10.26 23.60
C THR A 122 -9.43 9.22 23.13
N ILE A 123 -8.63 8.68 24.06
CA ILE A 123 -7.63 7.65 23.78
C ILE A 123 -8.32 6.40 23.23
N SER A 124 -9.39 5.94 23.87
CA SER A 124 -10.16 4.78 23.42
C SER A 124 -10.79 5.01 22.05
N SER A 125 -11.27 6.21 21.74
CA SER A 125 -11.83 6.51 20.41
C SER A 125 -10.78 6.32 19.30
N VAL A 126 -9.57 6.86 19.49
CA VAL A 126 -8.47 6.72 18.50
C VAL A 126 -8.00 5.27 18.42
N GLN A 127 -7.89 4.59 19.56
CA GLN A 127 -7.49 3.18 19.65
C GLN A 127 -8.44 2.27 18.86
N HIS A 128 -9.76 2.36 19.10
CA HIS A 128 -10.74 1.55 18.38
C HIS A 128 -10.83 1.96 16.91
N GLY A 129 -10.70 3.25 16.60
CA GLY A 129 -10.62 3.74 15.23
C GLY A 129 -9.49 3.09 14.44
N ALA A 130 -8.29 2.97 15.03
CA ALA A 130 -7.16 2.30 14.38
C ALA A 130 -7.43 0.80 14.14
N LEU A 131 -8.05 0.13 15.10
CA LEU A 131 -8.42 -1.27 14.98
C LEU A 131 -9.47 -1.49 13.88
N TYR A 132 -10.51 -0.66 13.82
CA TYR A 132 -11.51 -0.72 12.75
C TYR A 132 -10.90 -0.47 11.37
N ALA A 133 -10.05 0.55 11.24
CA ALA A 133 -9.35 0.85 9.98
C ALA A 133 -8.48 -0.33 9.53
N MET A 134 -7.75 -0.97 10.45
CA MET A 134 -6.96 -2.17 10.17
C MET A 134 -7.83 -3.31 9.62
N PHE A 135 -8.94 -3.66 10.29
CA PHE A 135 -9.81 -4.73 9.83
C PHE A 135 -10.45 -4.44 8.47
N VAL A 136 -10.86 -3.20 8.21
CA VAL A 136 -11.40 -2.79 6.91
C VAL A 136 -10.34 -2.94 5.80
N ILE A 137 -9.09 -2.53 6.06
CA ILE A 137 -8.00 -2.70 5.09
C ILE A 137 -7.74 -4.19 4.83
N LEU A 138 -7.71 -5.03 5.87
CA LEU A 138 -7.52 -6.48 5.72
C LEU A 138 -8.65 -7.12 4.91
N ALA A 139 -9.91 -6.75 5.17
CA ALA A 139 -11.04 -7.22 4.40
C ALA A 139 -10.94 -6.78 2.92
N ALA A 140 -10.62 -5.51 2.66
CA ALA A 140 -10.42 -4.99 1.31
C ALA A 140 -9.27 -5.70 0.59
N LEU A 141 -8.17 -6.00 1.30
CA LEU A 141 -7.03 -6.74 0.80
C LEU A 141 -7.44 -8.15 0.35
N LEU A 142 -8.17 -8.88 1.21
CA LEU A 142 -8.65 -10.23 0.90
C LEU A 142 -9.60 -10.22 -0.30
N ILE A 143 -10.56 -9.31 -0.33
CA ILE A 143 -11.52 -9.16 -1.44
C ILE A 143 -10.76 -8.92 -2.75
N ARG A 144 -9.82 -7.96 -2.76
CA ARG A 144 -9.07 -7.61 -3.98
C ARG A 144 -8.15 -8.74 -4.43
N ALA A 145 -7.53 -9.47 -3.50
CA ALA A 145 -6.70 -10.63 -3.81
C ALA A 145 -7.53 -11.75 -4.47
N VAL A 146 -8.70 -12.07 -3.91
CA VAL A 146 -9.63 -13.05 -4.50
C VAL A 146 -10.07 -12.62 -5.90
N MET A 147 -10.44 -11.35 -6.09
CA MET A 147 -10.83 -10.83 -7.40
C MET A 147 -9.72 -11.00 -8.45
N GLU A 148 -8.47 -10.72 -8.10
CA GLU A 148 -7.35 -10.86 -9.06
C GLU A 148 -7.06 -12.33 -9.40
N ILE A 149 -7.16 -13.24 -8.41
CA ILE A 149 -7.03 -14.68 -8.65
C ILE A 149 -8.13 -15.19 -9.59
N VAL A 150 -9.38 -14.79 -9.36
CA VAL A 150 -10.53 -15.19 -10.21
C VAL A 150 -10.39 -14.65 -11.63
N LYS A 151 -9.96 -13.39 -11.77
CA LYS A 151 -9.70 -12.75 -13.07
C LYS A 151 -8.62 -13.50 -13.86
N ASN A 152 -7.50 -13.84 -13.21
CA ASN A 152 -6.41 -14.58 -13.86
C ASN A 152 -6.86 -15.99 -14.27
N ALA A 153 -7.55 -16.72 -13.39
CA ALA A 153 -8.06 -18.05 -13.69
C ALA A 153 -9.10 -18.08 -14.84
N THR A 154 -9.86 -16.99 -15.02
CA THR A 154 -10.81 -16.86 -16.14
C THR A 154 -10.10 -16.50 -17.44
N SER A 155 -9.04 -15.68 -17.38
CA SER A 155 -8.23 -15.31 -18.54
C SER A 155 -7.57 -16.52 -19.18
N ASP A 156 -7.03 -17.44 -18.40
CA ASP A 156 -6.37 -18.65 -18.92
C ASP A 156 -7.33 -19.55 -19.69
N LYS A 157 -8.54 -19.78 -19.14
CA LYS A 157 -9.58 -20.60 -19.79
C LYS A 157 -10.03 -20.06 -21.15
N ASN A 158 -10.07 -18.73 -21.32
CA ASN A 158 -10.46 -18.11 -22.58
C ASN A 158 -9.38 -18.27 -23.66
N ASN A 159 -8.10 -18.32 -23.27
CA ASN A 159 -6.99 -18.50 -24.21
C ASN A 159 -6.86 -19.95 -24.72
N GLU A 160 -7.21 -20.96 -23.91
CA GLU A 160 -7.22 -22.37 -24.35
C GLU A 160 -8.29 -22.67 -25.42
N GLY A 161 -9.31 -21.80 -25.56
CA GLY A 161 -10.40 -21.96 -26.52
C GLY A 161 -10.11 -21.45 -27.94
N ILE A 162 -8.98 -20.78 -28.17
CA ILE A 162 -8.58 -20.31 -29.51
C ILE A 162 -7.48 -21.24 -30.02
N PRO A 163 -7.81 -22.27 -30.84
CA PRO A 163 -6.77 -23.08 -31.47
C PRO A 163 -5.93 -22.16 -32.35
N TYR A 164 -4.61 -22.19 -32.15
CA TYR A 164 -3.67 -21.50 -33.02
C TYR A 164 -3.89 -22.00 -34.45
N VAL A 165 -4.57 -21.21 -35.26
CA VAL A 165 -4.56 -21.37 -36.71
C VAL A 165 -3.15 -21.00 -37.13
N SER A 166 -2.28 -22.01 -37.20
CA SER A 166 -0.99 -21.90 -37.85
C SER A 166 -1.27 -21.46 -39.28
N LEU A 167 -1.01 -20.18 -39.56
CA LEU A 167 -0.87 -19.70 -40.93
C LEU A 167 0.41 -20.36 -41.46
N GLU A 168 0.25 -21.58 -41.99
CA GLU A 168 1.28 -22.22 -42.79
C GLU A 168 1.60 -21.28 -43.95
N ASP A 169 2.88 -20.95 -43.99
CA ASP A 169 3.65 -20.23 -44.98
C ASP A 169 3.39 -20.81 -46.37
N ASN A 170 2.42 -20.24 -47.09
CA ASN A 170 2.16 -20.54 -48.49
C ASN A 170 2.63 -19.37 -49.36
N GLY A 171 3.70 -19.60 -50.12
CA GLY A 171 3.91 -18.87 -51.37
C GLY A 171 5.29 -18.24 -51.54
N ASN A 172 6.36 -19.00 -51.30
CA ASN A 172 7.70 -18.68 -51.79
C ASN A 172 7.92 -19.31 -53.17
N GLU A 173 7.12 -18.93 -54.18
CA GLU A 173 7.35 -19.28 -55.59
C GLU A 173 6.81 -18.16 -56.49
N GLU A 174 7.67 -17.23 -56.91
CA GLU A 174 7.57 -16.37 -58.11
C GLU A 174 8.65 -15.26 -58.00
N GLY A 175 9.70 -15.15 -58.82
CA GLY A 175 10.14 -15.94 -59.95
C GLY A 175 11.58 -15.58 -60.29
N GLU A 176 12.41 -16.60 -60.45
CA GLU A 176 13.56 -16.55 -61.35
C GLU A 176 13.02 -16.60 -62.78
N SER A 177 13.00 -15.48 -63.49
CA SER A 177 13.32 -15.41 -64.92
C SER A 177 13.23 -13.97 -65.41
N LEU A 178 14.36 -13.43 -65.86
CA LEU A 178 14.57 -12.96 -67.24
C LEU A 178 15.81 -12.06 -67.28
N SER A 179 16.83 -12.60 -67.95
CA SER A 179 17.80 -11.93 -68.85
C SER A 179 18.43 -10.61 -68.45
#